data_AF-A0A453MU18-F1
#
_entry.id   AF-A0A453MU18-F1
#
_cell.length_a   1.000
_cell.length_b   1.000
_cell.length_c   1.000
_cell.angle_alpha   90.00
_cell.angle_beta   90.00
_cell.angle_gamma   90.00
#
_symmetry.space_group_name_H-M   'P 1'
#
loop_
_entity.id
_entity.type
_entity.pdbx_description
1 polymer ?
#
loop_
_entity_poly.entity_id
_entity_poly.type
_entity_poly.pdbx_seq_one_letter_code
_entity_poly.pdbx_strand_id
1 'polypeptide(L)'
;RLFDRGLAYVGTDYRSNTLWDEYIKYEESLQAWSNLAVVYTRILEHPIQQLDRYFNCLKELTATRSLSEILTAEETSMYCLTVENSAQVLDGEAHPNDVEKTAEPEVSSSTEAEDKAKYVSIREELFRKAKEYESKIFNFEQAIRRPYFHVKPLDKPELENWHSYLDFIEKEEDINKVIKLYERCVIACASYSEFWIRYVQCMEDRQSLELANNALARATHVFVKKQTEIHLFSARFKELNGDTDGARAEYQHLHSVLYPGLLEAIVKHANMEHRLVSLHQTKTTLCFLLSLCLSVH
;
A
#
# COMPACT_ATOMS: atom_id res chain seq x y z
N ARG A 1 19.23 1.42 10.37
CA ARG A 1 17.91 0.74 10.38
C ARG A 1 16.76 1.59 10.96
N LEU A 2 16.86 2.92 11.00
CA LEU A 2 15.71 3.80 11.31
C LEU A 2 14.95 4.15 10.03
N PHE A 3 15.67 4.61 9.00
CA PHE A 3 15.11 4.89 7.67
C PHE A 3 14.40 3.68 7.08
N ASP A 4 14.99 2.49 7.09
CA ASP A 4 14.35 1.27 6.58
C ASP A 4 13.00 0.98 7.24
N ARG A 5 12.91 1.21 8.56
CA ARG A 5 11.65 1.02 9.30
C ARG A 5 10.61 2.04 8.85
N GLY A 6 10.99 3.31 8.70
CA GLY A 6 10.07 4.34 8.21
C GLY A 6 9.60 4.04 6.78
N LEU A 7 10.53 3.69 5.89
CA LEU A 7 10.28 3.39 4.49
C LEU A 7 9.41 2.15 4.29
N ALA A 8 9.47 1.17 5.19
CA ALA A 8 8.58 0.01 5.15
C ALA A 8 7.09 0.40 5.22
N TYR A 9 6.77 1.49 5.93
CA TYR A 9 5.38 1.98 6.06
C TYR A 9 5.03 3.03 5.01
N VAL A 10 5.87 4.06 4.83
CA VAL A 10 5.51 5.25 4.03
C VAL A 10 6.38 5.44 2.78
N GLY A 11 7.36 4.58 2.51
CA GLY A 11 8.31 4.77 1.40
C GLY A 11 7.69 4.72 0.01
N THR A 12 6.48 4.17 -0.12
CA THR A 12 5.71 4.13 -1.38
C THR A 12 4.59 5.17 -1.43
N ASP A 13 4.47 6.05 -0.43
CA ASP A 13 3.50 7.14 -0.46
C ASP A 13 3.93 8.15 -1.54
N TYR A 14 2.97 8.67 -2.30
CA TYR A 14 3.22 9.66 -3.35
C TYR A 14 4.01 10.88 -2.85
N ARG A 15 3.79 11.33 -1.60
CA ARG A 15 4.46 12.49 -0.97
C ARG A 15 5.59 12.08 -0.01
N SER A 16 6.16 10.89 -0.19
CA SER A 16 7.26 10.38 0.64
C SER A 16 8.63 11.02 0.35
N ASN A 17 8.71 11.95 -0.61
CA ASN A 17 9.94 12.61 -1.05
C ASN A 17 10.74 13.23 0.11
N THR A 18 10.07 13.76 1.13
CA THR A 18 10.73 14.35 2.30
C THR A 18 11.54 13.32 3.11
N LEU A 19 11.01 12.10 3.29
CA LEU A 19 11.71 11.03 4.01
C LEU A 19 12.89 10.49 3.19
N TRP A 20 12.70 10.35 1.87
CA TRP A 20 13.76 9.95 0.96
C TRP A 20 14.90 10.96 0.91
N ASP A 21 14.59 12.26 0.92
CA ASP A 21 15.60 13.33 0.93
C ASP A 21 16.47 13.30 2.18
N GLU A 22 15.87 13.08 3.35
CA GLU A 22 16.64 12.93 4.60
C GLU A 22 17.49 11.66 4.59
N TYR A 23 17.01 10.59 3.96
CA TYR A 23 17.79 9.37 3.85
C TYR A 23 19.00 9.54 2.90
N ILE A 24 18.79 10.21 1.76
CA ILE A 24 19.85 10.55 0.81
C ILE A 24 20.92 11.40 1.48
N LYS A 25 20.54 12.49 2.18
CA LYS A 25 21.49 13.35 2.90
C LYS A 25 22.31 12.57 3.93
N TYR A 26 21.69 11.61 4.60
CA TYR A 26 22.38 10.74 5.56
C TYR A 26 23.44 9.87 4.87
N GLU A 27 23.09 9.15 3.79
CA GLU A 27 24.06 8.31 3.06
C GLU A 27 25.17 9.14 2.39
N GLU A 28 24.84 10.33 1.89
CA GLU A 28 25.82 11.30 1.37
C GLU A 28 26.81 11.75 2.46
N SER A 29 26.33 12.02 3.68
CA SER A 29 27.20 12.41 4.81
C SER A 29 28.18 11.30 5.22
N LEU A 30 27.82 10.05 4.98
CA LEU A 30 28.67 8.87 5.19
C LEU A 30 29.56 8.54 3.98
N GLN A 31 29.37 9.23 2.85
CA GLN A 31 30.00 8.92 1.58
C GLN A 31 29.80 7.46 1.15
N ALA A 32 28.67 6.85 1.52
CA ALA A 32 28.32 5.48 1.21
C ALA A 32 27.66 5.39 -0.18
N TRP A 33 28.44 5.56 -1.24
CA TRP A 33 27.94 5.70 -2.62
C TRP A 33 27.17 4.48 -3.13
N SER A 34 27.58 3.27 -2.75
CA SER A 34 26.87 2.04 -3.08
C SER A 34 25.49 1.97 -2.42
N ASN A 35 25.38 2.36 -1.15
CA ASN A 35 24.08 2.47 -0.49
C ASN A 35 23.21 3.55 -1.13
N LEU A 36 23.80 4.70 -1.47
CA LEU A 36 23.08 5.79 -2.12
C LEU A 36 22.51 5.36 -3.48
N ALA A 37 23.27 4.59 -4.26
CA ALA A 37 22.81 3.98 -5.50
C ALA A 37 21.64 3.01 -5.30
N VAL A 38 21.66 2.19 -4.25
CA VAL A 38 20.52 1.33 -3.86
C VAL A 38 19.31 2.18 -3.48
N VAL A 39 19.49 3.25 -2.72
CA VAL A 39 18.40 4.15 -2.31
C VAL A 39 17.73 4.77 -3.54
N TYR A 40 18.51 5.32 -4.48
CA TYR A 40 17.95 5.83 -5.73
C TYR A 40 17.22 4.75 -6.51
N THR A 41 17.79 3.55 -6.64
CA THR A 41 17.15 2.43 -7.34
C THR A 41 15.79 2.09 -6.74
N ARG A 42 15.68 2.00 -5.41
CA ARG A 42 14.41 1.77 -4.69
C ARG A 42 13.40 2.88 -4.92
N ILE A 43 13.82 4.14 -4.98
CA ILE A 43 12.93 5.26 -5.28
C ILE A 43 12.33 5.11 -6.69
N LEU A 44 13.13 4.70 -7.67
CA LEU A 44 12.70 4.54 -9.06
C LEU A 44 11.67 3.42 -9.28
N GLU A 45 11.48 2.54 -8.30
CA GLU A 45 10.44 1.50 -8.33
C GLU A 45 9.05 2.03 -7.96
N HIS A 46 8.95 3.28 -7.48
CA HIS A 46 7.73 3.81 -6.90
C HIS A 46 7.30 5.12 -7.58
N PRO A 47 5.99 5.32 -7.83
CA PRO A 47 5.45 6.53 -8.47
C PRO A 47 5.35 7.67 -7.45
N ILE A 48 6.49 8.17 -6.97
CA ILE A 48 6.55 9.25 -5.97
C ILE A 48 6.78 10.61 -6.61
N GLN A 49 6.45 11.68 -5.89
CA GLN A 49 6.68 13.05 -6.33
C GLN A 49 8.17 13.32 -6.57
N GLN A 50 8.48 14.11 -7.61
CA GLN A 50 9.84 14.52 -7.98
C GLN A 50 10.73 13.37 -8.49
N LEU A 51 10.13 12.31 -9.05
CA LEU A 51 10.87 11.16 -9.60
C LEU A 51 11.95 11.56 -10.62
N ASP A 52 11.67 12.56 -11.46
CA ASP A 52 12.62 13.10 -12.44
C ASP A 52 13.90 13.65 -11.77
N ARG A 53 13.77 14.29 -10.59
CA ARG A 53 14.93 14.79 -9.82
C ARG A 53 15.79 13.63 -9.36
N TYR A 54 15.19 12.60 -8.76
CA TYR A 54 15.93 11.44 -8.26
C TYR A 54 16.65 10.69 -9.38
N PHE A 55 16.01 10.53 -10.54
CA PHE A 55 16.64 9.88 -11.69
C PHE A 55 17.82 10.71 -12.24
N ASN A 56 17.70 12.04 -12.28
CA ASN A 56 18.81 12.90 -12.68
C ASN A 56 19.98 12.83 -11.69
N CYS A 57 19.71 12.84 -10.38
CA CYS A 57 20.75 12.67 -9.35
C CYS A 57 21.47 11.33 -9.47
N LEU A 58 20.75 10.24 -9.79
CA LEU A 58 21.39 8.94 -10.07
C LEU A 58 22.32 9.02 -11.29
N LYS A 59 21.89 9.66 -12.39
CA LYS A 59 22.74 9.83 -13.57
C LYS A 59 24.00 10.64 -13.25
N GLU A 60 23.87 11.71 -12.48
CA GLU A 60 25.02 12.51 -11.99
C GLU A 60 25.97 11.68 -11.12
N LEU A 61 25.43 10.83 -10.24
CA LEU A 61 26.24 9.91 -9.43
C LEU A 61 27.04 8.94 -10.33
N THR A 62 26.40 8.34 -11.33
CA THR A 62 27.08 7.43 -12.28
C THR A 62 28.11 8.12 -13.17
N ALA A 63 27.90 9.41 -13.47
CA ALA A 63 28.84 10.20 -14.27
C ALA A 63 30.08 10.62 -13.46
N THR A 64 29.92 10.90 -12.17
CA THR A 64 30.98 11.42 -11.30
C THR A 64 31.79 10.33 -10.60
N ARG A 65 31.23 9.14 -10.42
CA ARG A 65 31.84 8.03 -9.66
C ARG A 65 32.16 6.84 -10.55
N SER A 66 33.14 6.03 -10.15
CA SER A 66 33.44 4.76 -10.81
C SER A 66 32.34 3.74 -10.53
N LEU A 67 32.16 2.75 -11.41
CA LEU A 67 31.15 1.70 -11.18
C LEU A 67 31.42 0.89 -9.91
N SER A 68 32.69 0.59 -9.62
CA SER A 68 33.09 -0.17 -8.45
C SER A 68 32.76 0.54 -7.13
N GLU A 69 32.65 1.88 -7.12
CA GLU A 69 32.23 2.66 -5.95
C GLU A 69 30.72 2.62 -5.70
N ILE A 70 29.92 2.44 -6.76
CA ILE A 70 28.45 2.51 -6.67
C ILE A 70 27.77 1.14 -6.66
N LEU A 71 28.45 0.08 -7.09
CA LEU A 71 27.89 -1.26 -7.07
C LEU A 71 27.91 -1.83 -5.66
N THR A 72 26.82 -2.50 -5.28
CA THR A 72 26.83 -3.34 -4.09
C THR A 72 27.65 -4.61 -4.30
N ALA A 73 28.00 -5.29 -3.20
CA ALA A 73 28.69 -6.58 -3.28
C ALA A 73 27.84 -7.63 -4.03
N GLU A 74 26.52 -7.60 -3.85
CA GLU A 74 25.59 -8.48 -4.56
C GLU A 74 25.55 -8.16 -6.07
N GLU A 75 25.45 -6.88 -6.44
CA GLU A 75 25.42 -6.49 -7.85
C GLU A 75 26.75 -6.74 -8.55
N THR A 76 27.87 -6.56 -7.85
CA THR A 76 29.21 -6.85 -8.38
C THR A 76 29.35 -8.34 -8.69
N SER A 77 28.89 -9.22 -7.78
CA SER A 77 28.88 -10.66 -8.02
C SER A 77 27.99 -11.04 -9.22
N MET A 78 26.83 -10.42 -9.37
CA MET A 78 25.92 -10.69 -10.49
C MET A 78 26.51 -10.21 -11.82
N TYR A 79 27.19 -9.05 -11.80
CA TYR A 79 27.88 -8.51 -12.97
C TYR A 79 29.05 -9.41 -13.39
N CYS A 80 29.88 -9.87 -12.45
CA CYS A 80 30.96 -10.83 -12.71
C CYS A 80 30.45 -12.13 -13.34
N LEU A 81 29.37 -12.71 -12.81
CA LEU A 81 28.76 -13.92 -13.36
C LEU A 81 28.20 -13.72 -14.78
N THR A 82 27.64 -12.56 -15.09
CA THR A 82 27.16 -12.26 -16.46
C THR A 82 28.29 -12.08 -17.46
N VAL A 83 29.43 -11.52 -17.03
CA VAL A 83 30.64 -11.41 -17.85
C VAL A 83 31.26 -12.80 -18.07
N GLU A 84 31.35 -13.62 -17.02
CA GLU A 84 31.86 -15.00 -17.09
C GLU A 84 31.00 -15.90 -17.99
N ASN A 85 29.67 -15.82 -17.88
CA ASN A 85 28.75 -16.59 -18.75
C ASN A 85 28.80 -16.12 -20.22
N SER A 86 29.04 -14.83 -20.48
CA SER A 86 29.24 -14.34 -21.85
C SER A 86 30.57 -14.80 -22.47
N ALA A 87 31.58 -15.09 -21.64
CA ALA A 87 32.87 -15.62 -22.08
C ALA A 87 32.86 -17.14 -22.32
N GLN A 88 32.01 -17.90 -21.62
CA GLN A 88 31.96 -19.37 -21.72
C GLN A 88 31.22 -19.93 -22.95
N VAL A 89 30.51 -19.12 -23.74
CA VAL A 89 29.78 -19.59 -24.94
C VAL A 89 30.66 -19.69 -26.20
N LEU A 90 31.94 -19.29 -26.14
CA LEU A 90 32.83 -19.20 -27.31
C LEU A 90 34.07 -20.12 -27.29
N ASP A 91 34.08 -21.22 -26.52
CA ASP A 91 35.14 -22.21 -26.66
C ASP A 91 34.59 -23.63 -26.91
N GLY A 92 34.39 -23.93 -28.19
CA GLY A 92 34.06 -25.24 -28.72
C GLY A 92 35.10 -25.70 -29.72
N GLU A 93 35.91 -26.67 -29.29
CA GLU A 93 36.79 -27.58 -30.04
C GLU A 93 38.23 -27.10 -30.36
N ALA A 94 39.15 -27.48 -29.47
CA ALA A 94 40.57 -27.55 -29.74
C ALA A 94 40.97 -28.85 -30.47
N HIS A 95 41.75 -28.72 -31.54
CA HIS A 95 42.73 -29.74 -31.96
C HIS A 95 44.11 -29.08 -32.17
N PRO A 96 45.23 -29.76 -31.81
CA PRO A 96 46.53 -29.11 -31.64
C PRO A 96 47.42 -29.24 -32.89
N ASN A 97 47.99 -28.12 -33.35
CA ASN A 97 49.43 -28.01 -33.64
C ASN A 97 49.82 -26.63 -34.21
N ASP A 98 51.03 -26.23 -33.81
CA ASP A 98 51.97 -25.30 -34.45
C ASP A 98 51.92 -23.77 -34.21
N VAL A 99 52.98 -23.36 -33.49
CA VAL A 99 53.83 -22.17 -33.66
C VAL A 99 53.27 -20.80 -33.22
N GLU A 100 53.64 -20.46 -31.99
CA GLU A 100 54.27 -19.20 -31.57
C GLU A 100 53.91 -17.94 -32.41
N LYS A 101 52.80 -17.31 -32.05
CA LYS A 101 52.59 -15.88 -32.24
C LYS A 101 51.93 -15.31 -30.99
N THR A 102 52.67 -14.46 -30.30
CA THR A 102 52.21 -13.58 -29.24
C THR A 102 51.06 -12.74 -29.77
N ALA A 103 49.84 -13.18 -29.50
CA ALA A 103 48.64 -12.36 -29.55
C ALA A 103 48.07 -12.43 -28.14
N GLU A 104 48.09 -11.29 -27.46
CA GLU A 104 47.36 -11.10 -26.21
C GLU A 104 45.91 -11.57 -26.42
N PRO A 105 45.30 -12.28 -25.46
CA PRO A 105 43.89 -12.55 -25.55
C PRO A 105 43.19 -11.18 -25.40
N GLU A 106 42.62 -10.67 -26.49
CA GLU A 106 41.67 -9.57 -26.44
C GLU A 106 40.44 -10.07 -25.66
N VAL A 107 40.55 -9.96 -24.33
CA VAL A 107 39.44 -10.01 -23.39
C VAL A 107 38.45 -8.99 -23.89
N SER A 108 37.20 -9.39 -24.10
CA SER A 108 36.05 -8.52 -24.34
C SER A 108 35.83 -7.64 -23.10
N SER A 109 36.73 -6.68 -22.90
CA SER A 109 36.66 -5.68 -21.86
C SER A 109 35.63 -4.66 -22.29
N SER A 110 34.39 -4.93 -21.91
CA SER A 110 33.35 -3.90 -21.84
C SER A 110 33.96 -2.64 -21.22
N THR A 111 33.89 -1.53 -21.92
CA THR A 111 34.44 -0.28 -21.38
C THR A 111 33.62 0.15 -20.17
N GLU A 112 34.24 0.79 -19.17
CA GLU A 112 33.50 1.30 -18.00
C GLU A 112 32.32 2.19 -18.42
N ALA A 113 32.45 2.91 -19.55
CA ALA A 113 31.38 3.70 -20.14
C ALA A 113 30.19 2.83 -20.61
N GLU A 114 30.44 1.69 -21.25
CA GLU A 114 29.39 0.76 -21.66
C GLU A 114 28.67 0.15 -20.46
N ASP A 115 29.40 -0.20 -19.41
CA ASP A 115 28.78 -0.75 -18.20
C ASP A 115 27.98 0.30 -17.42
N LYS A 116 28.43 1.56 -17.41
CA LYS A 116 27.64 2.68 -16.86
C LYS A 116 26.36 2.89 -17.66
N ALA A 117 26.45 2.79 -18.99
CA ALA A 117 25.28 2.90 -19.85
C ALA A 117 24.27 1.76 -19.59
N LYS A 118 24.73 0.51 -19.44
CA LYS A 118 23.87 -0.64 -19.07
C LYS A 118 23.23 -0.43 -17.69
N TYR A 119 24.02 -0.01 -16.71
CA TYR A 119 23.56 0.26 -15.35
C TYR A 119 22.44 1.31 -15.31
N VAL A 120 22.62 2.42 -16.04
CA VAL A 120 21.62 3.49 -16.16
C VAL A 120 20.40 3.02 -16.94
N SER A 121 20.58 2.27 -18.03
CA SER A 121 19.48 1.77 -18.86
C SER A 121 18.50 0.87 -18.09
N ILE A 122 19.01 -0.02 -17.22
CA ILE A 122 18.16 -0.86 -16.35
C ILE A 122 17.28 0.00 -15.43
N ARG A 123 17.84 1.08 -14.89
CA ARG A 123 17.15 1.98 -13.95
C ARG A 123 16.22 2.96 -14.66
N GLU A 124 16.53 3.31 -15.90
CA GLU A 124 15.65 4.07 -16.78
C GLU A 124 14.35 3.30 -17.07
N GLU A 125 14.43 1.97 -17.21
CA GLU A 125 13.26 1.12 -17.38
C GLU A 125 12.37 1.09 -16.11
N LEU A 126 12.97 1.06 -14.91
CA LEU A 126 12.23 1.22 -13.65
C LEU A 126 11.54 2.59 -13.58
N PHE A 127 12.31 3.66 -13.84
CA PHE A 127 11.82 5.02 -13.91
C PHE A 127 10.64 5.16 -14.89
N ARG A 128 10.74 4.60 -16.09
CA ARG A 128 9.69 4.64 -17.11
C ARG A 128 8.40 3.99 -16.60
N LYS A 129 8.47 2.79 -16.01
CA LYS A 129 7.30 2.11 -15.41
C LYS A 129 6.67 2.94 -14.30
N ALA A 130 7.48 3.53 -13.42
CA ALA A 130 7.01 4.37 -12.34
C ALA A 130 6.36 5.66 -12.86
N LYS A 131 6.92 6.32 -13.88
CA LYS A 131 6.32 7.49 -14.56
C LYS A 131 5.00 7.15 -15.26
N GLU A 132 4.92 6.01 -15.92
CA GLU A 132 3.67 5.54 -16.53
C GLU A 132 2.59 5.35 -15.48
N TYR A 133 2.93 4.77 -14.32
CA TYR A 133 1.98 4.63 -13.22
C TYR A 133 1.64 5.99 -12.58
N GLU A 134 2.62 6.85 -12.34
CA GLU A 134 2.45 8.22 -11.85
C GLU A 134 1.43 8.98 -12.70
N SER A 135 1.53 8.89 -14.03
CA SER A 135 0.61 9.56 -14.95
C SER A 135 -0.86 9.16 -14.74
N LYS A 136 -1.12 7.92 -14.31
CA LYS A 136 -2.47 7.41 -14.03
C LYS A 136 -3.04 7.96 -12.72
N ILE A 137 -2.18 8.19 -11.72
CA ILE A 137 -2.59 8.64 -10.38
C ILE A 137 -2.46 10.15 -10.17
N PHE A 138 -1.73 10.84 -11.04
CA PHE A 138 -1.36 12.25 -10.88
C PHE A 138 -2.56 13.16 -10.62
N ASN A 139 -3.63 13.02 -11.39
CA ASN A 139 -4.82 13.88 -11.23
C ASN A 139 -5.52 13.63 -9.89
N PHE A 140 -5.56 12.40 -9.40
CA PHE A 140 -6.12 12.09 -8.08
C PHE A 140 -5.29 12.74 -6.97
N GLU A 141 -3.96 12.62 -7.05
CA GLU A 141 -3.04 13.17 -6.05
C GLU A 141 -3.03 14.70 -6.01
N GLN A 142 -3.18 15.35 -7.17
CA GLN A 142 -3.29 16.81 -7.28
C GLN A 142 -4.64 17.33 -6.73
N ALA A 143 -5.70 16.53 -6.81
CA ALA A 143 -7.01 16.88 -6.29
C ALA A 143 -7.10 16.75 -4.75
N ILE A 144 -6.19 16.02 -4.10
CA ILE A 144 -6.13 15.92 -2.63
C ILE A 144 -5.50 17.19 -2.06
N ARG A 145 -6.32 18.10 -1.54
CA ARG A 145 -5.84 19.35 -0.93
C ARG A 145 -5.50 19.16 0.54
N ARG A 146 -6.28 18.34 1.25
CA ARG A 146 -6.08 18.07 2.68
C ARG A 146 -5.75 16.59 2.94
N PRO A 147 -4.45 16.20 2.95
CA PRO A 147 -4.02 14.82 3.17
C PRO A 147 -3.98 14.41 4.65
N TYR A 148 -4.38 15.29 5.58
CA TYR A 148 -4.34 15.07 7.02
C TYR A 148 -5.73 15.20 7.63
N PHE A 149 -5.91 14.64 8.82
CA PHE A 149 -7.16 14.74 9.55
C PHE A 149 -7.47 16.18 9.97
N HIS A 150 -8.72 16.60 9.79
CA HIS A 150 -9.22 17.87 10.31
C HIS A 150 -10.72 17.78 10.60
N VAL A 151 -11.18 18.51 11.62
CA VAL A 151 -12.58 18.45 12.12
C VAL A 151 -13.57 19.03 11.11
N LYS A 152 -13.19 20.09 10.40
CA LYS A 152 -13.99 20.65 9.30
C LYS A 152 -14.22 19.57 8.22
N PRO A 153 -15.46 19.34 7.75
CA PRO A 153 -15.72 18.44 6.65
C PRO A 153 -14.86 18.76 5.41
N LEU A 154 -14.49 17.73 4.65
CA LEU A 154 -13.98 17.83 3.29
C LEU A 154 -15.09 18.34 2.36
N ASP A 155 -14.69 19.07 1.34
CA ASP A 155 -15.62 19.54 0.32
C ASP A 155 -16.05 18.37 -0.57
N LYS A 156 -17.26 18.45 -1.14
CA LYS A 156 -17.82 17.39 -1.99
C LYS A 156 -16.87 16.90 -3.10
N PRO A 157 -16.15 17.78 -3.84
CA PRO A 157 -15.20 17.33 -4.87
C PRO A 157 -14.03 16.53 -4.32
N GLU A 158 -13.57 16.80 -3.08
CA GLU A 158 -12.50 16.02 -2.46
C GLU A 158 -12.99 14.61 -2.09
N LEU A 159 -14.23 14.49 -1.59
CA LEU A 159 -14.85 13.19 -1.32
C LEU A 159 -15.05 12.37 -2.61
N GLU A 160 -15.58 13.01 -3.66
CA GLU A 160 -15.75 12.40 -4.99
C GLU A 160 -14.40 11.94 -5.58
N ASN A 161 -13.33 12.71 -5.37
CA ASN A 161 -11.98 12.32 -5.76
C ASN A 161 -11.50 11.09 -5.00
N TRP A 162 -11.70 11.01 -3.67
CA TRP A 162 -11.34 9.82 -2.91
C TRP A 162 -12.10 8.57 -3.36
N HIS A 163 -13.41 8.68 -3.62
CA HIS A 163 -14.16 7.56 -4.18
C HIS A 163 -13.59 7.12 -5.54
N SER A 164 -13.33 8.07 -6.44
CA SER A 164 -12.78 7.76 -7.77
C SER A 164 -11.39 7.14 -7.69
N TYR A 165 -10.57 7.59 -6.74
CA TYR A 165 -9.23 7.05 -6.55
C TYR A 165 -9.28 5.64 -5.94
N LEU A 166 -10.21 5.38 -5.01
CA LEU A 166 -10.44 4.04 -4.50
C LEU A 166 -11.01 3.11 -5.58
N ASP A 167 -11.93 3.57 -6.44
CA ASP A 167 -12.43 2.80 -7.60
C ASP A 167 -11.30 2.39 -8.55
N PHE A 168 -10.29 3.25 -8.70
CA PHE A 168 -9.10 2.96 -9.48
C PHE A 168 -8.23 1.90 -8.80
N ILE A 169 -7.88 2.10 -7.52
CA ILE A 169 -6.94 1.19 -6.82
C ILE A 169 -7.53 -0.19 -6.59
N GLU A 170 -8.85 -0.30 -6.38
CA GLU A 170 -9.51 -1.57 -6.11
C GLU A 170 -9.42 -2.56 -7.28
N LYS A 171 -9.08 -2.08 -8.48
CA LYS A 171 -8.82 -2.90 -9.66
C LYS A 171 -7.40 -3.48 -9.68
N GLU A 172 -6.50 -3.00 -8.82
CA GLU A 172 -5.14 -3.52 -8.71
C GLU A 172 -5.13 -4.90 -8.04
N GLU A 173 -4.27 -5.78 -8.54
CA GLU A 173 -4.06 -7.11 -7.97
C GLU A 173 -3.24 -7.04 -6.67
N ASP A 174 -2.31 -6.08 -6.57
CA ASP A 174 -1.46 -5.90 -5.40
C ASP A 174 -2.25 -5.33 -4.21
N ILE A 175 -2.63 -6.21 -3.29
CA ILE A 175 -3.37 -5.87 -2.07
C ILE A 175 -2.63 -4.83 -1.22
N ASN A 176 -1.30 -4.78 -1.24
CA ASN A 176 -0.54 -3.82 -0.44
C ASN A 176 -0.74 -2.39 -0.96
N LYS A 177 -0.86 -2.19 -2.28
CA LYS A 177 -1.20 -0.88 -2.85
C LYS A 177 -2.59 -0.43 -2.41
N VAL A 178 -3.54 -1.36 -2.44
CA VAL A 178 -4.93 -1.12 -2.02
C VAL A 178 -4.98 -0.72 -0.55
N ILE A 179 -4.36 -1.52 0.35
CA ILE A 179 -4.28 -1.24 1.79
C ILE A 179 -3.65 0.14 2.03
N LYS A 180 -2.50 0.43 1.40
CA LYS A 180 -1.80 1.69 1.60
C LYS A 180 -2.65 2.89 1.17
N LEU A 181 -3.39 2.80 0.07
CA LEU A 181 -4.27 3.90 -0.32
C LEU A 181 -5.47 4.04 0.62
N TYR A 182 -6.03 2.94 1.10
CA TYR A 182 -7.09 2.96 2.12
C TYR A 182 -6.63 3.60 3.41
N GLU A 183 -5.45 3.22 3.93
CA GLU A 183 -4.86 3.81 5.13
C GLU A 183 -4.63 5.31 4.97
N ARG A 184 -4.19 5.77 3.79
CA ARG A 184 -4.08 7.21 3.48
C ARG A 184 -5.45 7.90 3.44
N CYS A 185 -6.43 7.28 2.79
CA CYS A 185 -7.78 7.83 2.67
C CYS A 185 -8.42 8.04 4.06
N VAL A 186 -8.39 7.02 4.93
CA VAL A 186 -9.03 7.09 6.25
C VAL A 186 -8.34 8.04 7.22
N ILE A 187 -7.14 8.56 6.91
CA ILE A 187 -6.55 9.68 7.67
C ILE A 187 -7.36 10.97 7.44
N ALA A 188 -7.55 11.35 6.18
CA ALA A 188 -8.32 12.55 5.83
C ALA A 188 -9.83 12.35 6.02
N CYS A 189 -10.31 11.14 5.74
CA CYS A 189 -11.71 10.74 5.79
C CYS A 189 -12.11 10.03 7.09
N ALA A 190 -11.35 10.18 8.18
CA ALA A 190 -11.56 9.43 9.42
C ALA A 190 -12.98 9.54 9.99
N SER A 191 -13.64 10.70 9.83
CA SER A 191 -14.99 10.97 10.34
C SER A 191 -16.13 10.45 9.46
N TYR A 192 -15.84 9.80 8.33
CA TYR A 192 -16.82 9.39 7.33
C TYR A 192 -16.99 7.87 7.33
N SER A 193 -18.12 7.37 7.84
CA SER A 193 -18.38 5.93 7.92
C SER A 193 -18.33 5.23 6.56
N GLU A 194 -18.73 5.91 5.48
CA GLU A 194 -18.77 5.34 4.13
C GLU A 194 -17.41 4.81 3.66
N PHE A 195 -16.31 5.50 3.97
CA PHE A 195 -14.95 5.06 3.60
C PHE A 195 -14.49 3.88 4.45
N TRP A 196 -14.86 3.84 5.73
CA TRP A 196 -14.58 2.69 6.59
C TRP A 196 -15.36 1.44 6.17
N ILE A 197 -16.65 1.60 5.86
CA ILE A 197 -17.50 0.52 5.36
C ILE A 197 -16.92 -0.05 4.07
N ARG A 198 -16.59 0.83 3.11
CA ARG A 198 -15.97 0.45 1.84
C ARG A 198 -14.64 -0.28 2.05
N TYR A 199 -13.82 0.19 3.00
CA TYR A 199 -12.55 -0.45 3.34
C TYR A 199 -12.76 -1.88 3.85
N VAL A 200 -13.68 -2.08 4.80
CA VAL A 200 -13.99 -3.41 5.35
C VAL A 200 -14.48 -4.35 4.25
N GLN A 201 -15.40 -3.89 3.40
CA GLN A 201 -15.93 -4.68 2.28
C GLN A 201 -14.84 -5.06 1.28
N CYS A 202 -13.96 -4.12 0.93
CA CYS A 202 -12.84 -4.40 0.01
C CYS A 202 -11.89 -5.48 0.57
N MET A 203 -11.61 -5.45 1.87
CA MET A 203 -10.78 -6.48 2.52
C MET A 203 -11.51 -7.83 2.63
N GLU A 204 -12.82 -7.82 2.88
CA GLU A 204 -13.69 -9.00 2.89
C GLU A 204 -13.73 -9.69 1.53
N ASP A 205 -13.97 -8.95 0.44
CA ASP A 205 -14.01 -9.45 -0.94
C ASP A 205 -12.67 -10.10 -1.36
N ARG A 206 -11.57 -9.62 -0.78
CA ARG A 206 -10.21 -10.15 -0.97
C ARG A 206 -9.85 -11.28 0.01
N GLN A 207 -10.83 -11.79 0.75
CA GLN A 207 -10.70 -12.88 1.73
C GLN A 207 -9.72 -12.56 2.88
N SER A 208 -9.51 -11.28 3.18
CA SER A 208 -8.64 -10.83 4.26
C SER A 208 -9.48 -10.40 5.47
N LEU A 209 -10.10 -11.38 6.14
CA LEU A 209 -10.96 -11.14 7.30
C LEU A 209 -10.24 -10.47 8.46
N GLU A 210 -8.95 -10.76 8.67
CA GLU A 210 -8.12 -10.10 9.69
C GLU A 210 -8.04 -8.58 9.45
N LEU A 211 -7.77 -8.16 8.22
CA LEU A 211 -7.70 -6.73 7.85
C LEU A 211 -9.09 -6.07 7.91
N ALA A 212 -10.12 -6.77 7.44
CA ALA A 212 -11.50 -6.30 7.52
C ALA A 212 -11.93 -6.05 8.98
N ASN A 213 -11.65 -7.00 9.88
CA ASN A 213 -11.93 -6.87 11.31
C ASN A 213 -11.11 -5.76 11.96
N ASN A 214 -9.83 -5.58 11.58
CA ASN A 214 -9.00 -4.50 12.09
C ASN A 214 -9.57 -3.12 11.72
N ALA A 215 -9.93 -2.93 10.45
CA ALA A 215 -10.53 -1.70 9.96
C ALA A 215 -11.88 -1.42 10.65
N LEU A 216 -12.72 -2.45 10.79
CA LEU A 216 -14.03 -2.35 11.44
C LEU A 216 -13.90 -1.99 12.93
N ALA A 217 -12.94 -2.59 13.64
CA ALA A 217 -12.67 -2.28 15.04
C ALA A 217 -12.21 -0.82 15.20
N ARG A 218 -11.30 -0.34 14.35
CA ARG A 218 -10.88 1.08 14.36
C ARG A 218 -12.05 2.02 14.11
N ALA A 219 -12.92 1.69 13.15
CA ALA A 219 -14.09 2.49 12.83
C ALA A 219 -15.07 2.56 14.02
N THR A 220 -15.46 1.42 14.57
CA THR A 220 -16.48 1.29 15.62
C THR A 220 -16.01 1.69 17.02
N HIS A 221 -14.71 1.60 17.33
CA HIS A 221 -14.19 1.93 18.67
C HIS A 221 -13.48 3.28 18.75
N VAL A 222 -12.90 3.78 17.66
CA VAL A 222 -12.05 4.98 17.69
C VAL A 222 -12.69 6.15 16.95
N PHE A 223 -12.95 6.01 15.65
CA PHE A 223 -13.21 7.17 14.78
C PHE A 223 -14.70 7.51 14.64
N VAL A 224 -15.52 6.57 14.18
CA VAL A 224 -16.95 6.77 13.88
C VAL A 224 -17.86 6.07 14.87
N LYS A 225 -17.36 5.82 16.09
CA LYS A 225 -18.01 5.10 17.22
C LYS A 225 -19.38 5.61 17.71
N LYS A 226 -19.85 6.73 17.17
CA LYS A 226 -21.19 7.28 17.46
C LYS A 226 -22.11 7.20 16.26
N GLN A 227 -21.66 6.76 15.09
CA GLN A 227 -22.50 6.75 13.90
C GLN A 227 -23.27 5.43 13.82
N THR A 228 -24.59 5.49 13.71
CA THR A 228 -25.46 4.30 13.65
C THR A 228 -25.09 3.38 12.49
N GLU A 229 -24.78 3.96 11.33
CA GLU A 229 -24.49 3.23 10.09
C GLU A 229 -23.35 2.22 10.22
N ILE A 230 -22.23 2.59 10.86
CA ILE A 230 -21.10 1.68 11.01
C ILE A 230 -21.41 0.52 11.96
N HIS A 231 -22.23 0.75 12.99
CA HIS A 231 -22.64 -0.29 13.95
C HIS A 231 -23.65 -1.26 13.32
N LEU A 232 -24.61 -0.75 12.55
CA LEU A 232 -25.54 -1.57 11.76
C LEU A 232 -24.78 -2.43 10.73
N PHE A 233 -23.80 -1.84 10.05
CA PHE A 233 -22.90 -2.55 9.16
C PHE A 233 -22.09 -3.62 9.91
N SER A 234 -21.49 -3.28 11.06
CA SER A 234 -20.70 -4.20 11.88
C SER A 234 -21.50 -5.43 12.31
N ALA A 235 -22.73 -5.23 12.79
CA ALA A 235 -23.59 -6.33 13.20
C ALA A 235 -23.91 -7.27 12.04
N ARG A 236 -24.23 -6.73 10.87
CA ARG A 236 -24.46 -7.52 9.65
C ARG A 236 -23.20 -8.27 9.20
N PHE A 237 -22.06 -7.59 9.19
CA PHE A 237 -20.78 -8.17 8.81
C PHE A 237 -20.43 -9.37 9.71
N LYS A 238 -20.57 -9.23 11.03
CA LYS A 238 -20.37 -10.31 11.99
C LYS A 238 -21.33 -11.48 11.76
N GLU A 239 -22.61 -11.21 11.54
CA GLU A 239 -23.62 -12.24 11.23
C GLU A 239 -23.25 -13.04 9.98
N LEU A 240 -22.86 -12.36 8.89
CA LEU A 240 -22.49 -13.01 7.62
C LEU A 240 -21.22 -13.85 7.72
N ASN A 241 -20.27 -13.42 8.58
CA ASN A 241 -19.04 -14.15 8.83
C ASN A 241 -19.17 -15.23 9.94
N GLY A 242 -20.38 -15.48 10.43
CA GLY A 242 -20.68 -16.54 11.40
C GLY A 242 -20.50 -16.15 12.87
N ASP A 243 -20.07 -14.92 13.17
CA ASP A 243 -19.98 -14.37 14.52
C ASP A 243 -21.34 -13.84 14.99
N THR A 244 -22.25 -14.79 15.25
CA THR A 244 -23.63 -14.48 15.68
C THR A 244 -23.68 -13.82 17.05
N ASP A 245 -22.80 -14.20 17.97
CA ASP A 245 -22.73 -13.62 19.31
C ASP A 245 -22.21 -12.18 19.27
N GLY A 246 -21.17 -11.91 18.45
CA GLY A 246 -20.68 -10.56 18.23
C GLY A 246 -21.70 -9.67 17.52
N ALA A 247 -22.46 -10.21 16.55
CA ALA A 247 -23.55 -9.49 15.90
C ALA A 247 -24.66 -9.11 16.90
N ARG A 248 -25.06 -10.05 17.77
CA ARG A 248 -26.04 -9.81 18.83
C ARG A 248 -25.57 -8.73 19.80
N ALA A 249 -24.32 -8.83 20.26
CA ALA A 249 -23.72 -7.83 21.15
C ALA A 249 -23.69 -6.44 20.51
N GLU A 250 -23.38 -6.35 19.22
CA GLU A 250 -23.35 -5.08 18.49
C GLU A 250 -24.74 -4.44 18.40
N TYR A 251 -25.77 -5.22 18.03
CA TYR A 251 -27.14 -4.73 18.00
C TYR A 251 -27.60 -4.26 19.39
N GLN A 252 -27.37 -5.08 20.42
CA GLN A 252 -27.71 -4.73 21.81
C GLN A 252 -27.02 -3.44 22.25
N HIS A 253 -25.73 -3.29 21.98
CA HIS A 253 -24.99 -2.06 22.28
C HIS A 253 -25.63 -0.85 21.58
N LEU A 254 -26.00 -1.01 20.30
CA LEU A 254 -26.57 0.06 19.51
C LEU A 254 -27.93 0.53 20.03
N HIS A 255 -28.90 -0.37 20.25
CA HIS A 255 -30.27 0.01 20.63
C HIS A 255 -30.51 0.14 22.14
N SER A 256 -29.57 -0.28 22.99
CA SER A 256 -29.67 -0.17 24.45
C SER A 256 -28.73 0.87 25.06
N VAL A 257 -27.58 1.14 24.44
CA VAL A 257 -26.56 2.04 25.01
C VAL A 257 -26.34 3.28 24.16
N LEU A 258 -26.05 3.13 22.86
CA LEU A 258 -25.72 4.28 22.01
C LEU A 258 -26.95 5.10 21.65
N TYR A 259 -28.01 4.42 21.21
CA TYR A 259 -29.26 5.02 20.77
C TYR A 259 -30.45 4.21 21.30
N PRO A 260 -30.80 4.38 22.59
CA PRO A 260 -31.97 3.75 23.19
C PRO A 260 -33.22 3.91 22.32
N GLY A 261 -33.85 2.81 21.95
CA GLY A 261 -35.09 2.81 21.16
C GLY A 261 -34.92 3.02 19.66
N LEU A 262 -33.70 2.93 19.11
CA LEU A 262 -33.47 2.97 17.66
C LEU A 262 -34.19 1.81 16.95
N LEU A 263 -35.35 2.12 16.35
CA LEU A 263 -36.24 1.13 15.75
C LEU A 263 -35.55 0.29 14.68
N GLU A 264 -34.74 0.91 13.83
CA GLU A 264 -34.02 0.18 12.77
C GLU A 264 -33.13 -0.92 13.33
N ALA A 265 -32.35 -0.62 14.38
CA ALA A 265 -31.47 -1.59 15.03
C ALA A 265 -32.27 -2.72 15.69
N ILE A 266 -33.39 -2.39 16.34
CA ILE A 266 -34.27 -3.36 16.98
C ILE A 266 -34.90 -4.31 15.95
N VAL A 267 -35.42 -3.77 14.84
CA VAL A 267 -36.04 -4.57 13.78
C VAL A 267 -34.99 -5.49 13.13
N LYS A 268 -33.79 -4.98 12.82
CA LYS A 268 -32.73 -5.80 12.22
C LYS A 268 -32.24 -6.89 13.18
N HIS A 269 -32.08 -6.57 14.47
CA HIS A 269 -31.74 -7.54 15.51
C HIS A 269 -32.80 -8.64 15.63
N ALA A 270 -34.08 -8.27 15.71
CA ALA A 270 -35.18 -9.22 15.77
C ALA A 270 -35.24 -10.12 14.54
N ASN A 271 -35.00 -9.57 13.34
CA ASN A 271 -34.92 -10.34 12.10
C ASN A 271 -33.75 -11.31 12.08
N MET A 272 -32.60 -10.94 12.66
CA MET A 272 -31.46 -11.85 12.83
C MET A 272 -31.83 -13.01 13.74
N GLU A 273 -32.38 -12.74 14.92
CA GLU A 273 -32.79 -13.80 15.87
C GLU A 273 -33.86 -14.72 15.25
N HIS A 274 -34.74 -14.19 14.39
CA HIS A 274 -35.69 -15.01 13.62
C HIS A 274 -35.02 -15.97 12.65
N ARG A 275 -33.91 -15.57 12.02
CA ARG A 275 -33.15 -16.45 11.11
C ARG A 275 -32.40 -17.54 11.87
N LEU A 276 -31.93 -17.22 13.09
CA LEU A 276 -31.11 -18.12 13.91
C LEU A 276 -31.93 -19.11 14.76
N VAL A 277 -33.19 -18.81 15.08
CA VAL A 277 -34.01 -19.59 16.03
C VAL A 277 -35.44 -19.81 15.53
N SER A 278 -36.04 -20.97 15.83
CA SER A 278 -37.45 -21.25 15.51
C SER A 278 -38.44 -20.24 16.14
N LEU A 279 -39.56 -19.99 15.46
CA LEU A 279 -40.59 -18.95 15.69
C LEU A 279 -41.00 -18.58 17.14
N HIS A 280 -40.79 -19.45 18.13
CA HIS A 280 -41.21 -19.21 19.53
C HIS A 280 -40.29 -18.24 20.29
N GLN A 281 -38.98 -18.31 20.07
CA GLN A 281 -38.03 -17.41 20.73
C GLN A 281 -38.06 -16.02 20.11
N THR A 282 -38.32 -15.91 18.81
CA THR A 282 -38.45 -14.62 18.11
C THR A 282 -39.57 -13.77 18.67
N LYS A 283 -40.75 -14.34 18.95
CA LYS A 283 -41.88 -13.60 19.52
C LYS A 283 -41.55 -13.03 20.90
N THR A 284 -40.83 -13.79 21.72
CA THR A 284 -40.40 -13.36 23.05
C THR A 284 -39.40 -12.21 22.95
N THR A 285 -38.42 -12.31 22.05
CA THR A 285 -37.45 -11.24 21.78
C THR A 285 -38.11 -10.00 21.18
N LEU A 286 -39.05 -10.14 20.24
CA LEU A 286 -39.77 -9.00 19.66
C LEU A 286 -40.66 -8.31 20.68
N CYS A 287 -41.40 -9.06 21.50
CA CYS A 287 -42.21 -8.50 22.59
C CYS A 287 -41.35 -7.82 23.65
N PHE A 288 -40.21 -8.40 24.02
CA PHE A 288 -39.26 -7.80 24.97
C PHE A 288 -38.64 -6.51 24.40
N LEU A 289 -38.15 -6.54 23.16
CA LEU A 289 -37.55 -5.37 22.50
C LEU A 289 -38.57 -4.26 22.23
N LEU A 290 -39.82 -4.59 21.86
CA LEU A 290 -40.89 -3.60 21.71
C LEU A 290 -41.33 -3.02 23.07
N SER A 291 -41.31 -3.81 24.14
CA SER A 291 -41.61 -3.31 25.49
C SER A 291 -40.55 -2.31 25.98
N LEU A 292 -39.28 -2.51 25.59
CA LEU A 292 -38.20 -1.56 25.84
C LEU A 292 -38.43 -0.23 25.08
N CYS A 293 -38.92 -0.25 23.84
CA CYS A 293 -39.32 0.98 23.14
C CYS A 293 -40.47 1.74 23.82
N LEU A 294 -41.45 1.03 24.38
CA LEU A 294 -42.61 1.62 25.04
C LEU A 294 -42.31 2.16 26.44
N SER A 295 -41.16 1.80 27.03
CA SER A 295 -40.76 2.20 28.38
C SER A 295 -39.84 3.45 28.42
N VAL A 296 -39.49 4.01 27.26
CA VAL A 296 -38.60 5.19 27.11
C VAL A 296 -39.43 6.47 26.79
N HIS A 297 -40.70 6.50 27.16
CA HIS A 297 -41.54 7.70 27.25
C HIS A 297 -41.92 7.92 28.72
#